data_AF-A0A858RGP0-F1
#
_entry.id   AF-A0A858RGP0-F1
#
_cell.length_a   1.000
_cell.length_b   1.000
_cell.length_c   1.000
_cell.angle_alpha   90.00
_cell.angle_beta   90.00
_cell.angle_gamma   90.00
#
_symmetry.space_group_name_H-M   'P 1'
#
loop_
_entity.id
_entity.type
_entity.pdbx_description
1 polymer ?
#
loop_
_entity_poly.entity_id
_entity_poly.type
_entity_poly.pdbx_seq_one_letter_code
_entity_poly.pdbx_strand_id
1 'polypeptide(L)'
;MEKDIKTEYGSFISESPAVDFDVNDVPVNLRHLIPYARFWGISDDLERERLAEKAPEHIKSSLKELIRDNDDSLDDWLAGEEASYPDPSDAYVAFSAMRMAADFM
;
A
#
# COMPACT_ATOMS: atom_id res chain seq x y z
N MET A 1 4.17 -19.48 -3.17
CA MET A 1 5.28 -18.78 -3.85
C MET A 1 5.01 -17.32 -3.61
N GLU A 2 5.83 -16.67 -2.77
CA GLU A 2 5.68 -15.25 -2.45
C GLU A 2 5.91 -14.46 -3.75
N LYS A 3 4.93 -13.66 -4.19
CA LYS A 3 5.07 -12.85 -5.40
C LYS A 3 6.00 -11.68 -5.06
N ASP A 4 7.11 -11.56 -5.78
CA ASP A 4 7.97 -10.37 -5.71
C ASP A 4 7.36 -9.27 -6.58
N ILE A 5 7.05 -8.13 -5.97
CA ILE A 5 6.49 -6.96 -6.64
C ILE A 5 7.32 -6.54 -7.86
N LYS A 6 8.65 -6.69 -7.83
CA LYS A 6 9.51 -6.33 -8.96
C LYS A 6 9.26 -7.20 -10.19
N THR A 7 8.97 -8.47 -9.97
CA THR A 7 8.67 -9.42 -11.04
C THR A 7 7.28 -9.14 -11.61
N GLU A 8 6.31 -8.82 -10.76
CA GLU A 8 4.93 -8.57 -11.16
C GLU A 8 4.76 -7.22 -11.86
N TYR A 9 5.39 -6.16 -11.35
CA TYR A 9 5.17 -4.78 -11.83
C TYR A 9 6.18 -4.39 -12.92
N GLY A 10 7.30 -5.12 -13.04
CA GLY A 10 8.30 -4.91 -14.08
C GLY A 10 8.80 -3.47 -14.12
N SER A 11 8.74 -2.83 -15.30
CA SER A 11 9.17 -1.44 -15.46
C SER A 11 8.25 -0.43 -14.75
N PHE A 12 7.02 -0.80 -14.39
CA PHE A 12 6.10 0.12 -13.72
C PHE A 12 6.58 0.48 -12.30
N ILE A 13 7.49 -0.29 -11.70
CA ILE A 13 8.12 0.03 -10.42
C ILE A 13 8.75 1.43 -10.39
N SER A 14 9.26 1.94 -11.53
CA SER A 14 9.89 3.26 -11.57
C SER A 14 8.91 4.43 -11.65
N GLU A 15 7.60 4.19 -11.78
CA GLU A 15 6.59 5.26 -11.83
C GLU A 15 6.22 5.80 -10.44
N SER A 16 6.43 5.01 -9.38
CA SER A 16 6.22 5.48 -8.02
C SER A 16 7.44 6.26 -7.52
N PRO A 17 7.25 7.39 -6.81
CA PRO A 17 8.34 8.04 -6.08
C PRO A 17 8.92 7.16 -4.97
N ALA A 18 8.21 6.09 -4.60
CA ALA A 18 8.42 5.27 -3.42
C ALA A 18 8.33 6.07 -2.11
N VAL A 19 7.66 5.49 -1.13
CA VAL A 19 7.68 5.99 0.26
C VAL A 19 8.55 5.06 1.09
N ASP A 20 9.15 5.61 2.15
CA ASP A 20 9.92 4.84 3.11
C ASP A 20 9.39 5.09 4.52
N PHE A 21 9.51 4.07 5.37
CA PHE A 21 8.99 4.06 6.74
C PHE A 21 9.68 2.94 7.54
N ASP A 22 9.61 2.99 8.87
CA ASP A 22 10.18 1.94 9.72
C ASP A 22 9.34 0.66 9.61
N VAL A 23 10.00 -0.46 9.29
CA VAL A 23 9.37 -1.78 9.18
C VAL A 23 8.90 -2.31 10.53
N ASN A 24 9.40 -1.76 11.63
CA ASN A 24 9.02 -2.15 12.98
C ASN A 24 7.66 -1.57 13.39
N ASP A 25 7.21 -0.50 12.73
CA ASP A 25 5.89 0.09 12.92
C ASP A 25 4.79 -0.74 12.23
N VAL A 26 5.18 -1.70 11.37
CA VAL A 26 4.24 -2.60 10.68
C VAL A 26 4.04 -3.91 11.48
N PRO A 27 2.78 -4.30 11.76
CA PRO A 27 2.45 -5.60 12.36
C PRO A 27 3.08 -6.76 11.60
N VAL A 28 3.60 -7.75 12.33
CA VAL A 28 4.37 -8.87 11.73
C VAL A 28 3.61 -9.60 10.63
N ASN A 29 2.29 -9.78 10.81
CA ASN A 29 1.39 -10.44 9.84
C ASN A 29 1.09 -9.60 8.59
N LEU A 30 1.53 -8.34 8.52
CA LEU A 30 1.34 -7.45 7.36
C LEU A 30 2.66 -7.05 6.70
N ARG A 31 3.81 -7.47 7.24
CA ARG A 31 5.14 -7.07 6.72
C ARG A 31 5.40 -7.52 5.29
N HIS A 32 4.75 -8.58 4.82
CA HIS A 32 4.82 -9.02 3.42
C HIS A 32 4.21 -8.00 2.45
N LEU A 33 3.36 -7.09 2.94
CA LEU A 33 2.77 -6.01 2.15
C LEU A 33 3.66 -4.77 2.04
N ILE A 34 4.76 -4.69 2.81
CA ILE A 34 5.67 -3.53 2.83
C ILE A 34 6.10 -3.09 1.42
N PRO A 35 6.51 -3.98 0.49
CA PRO A 35 6.90 -3.54 -0.85
C PRO A 35 5.77 -2.84 -1.60
N TYR A 36 4.52 -3.27 -1.38
CA TYR A 36 3.33 -2.68 -2.00
C TYR A 36 2.95 -1.37 -1.33
N ALA A 37 3.02 -1.28 0.00
CA ALA A 37 2.80 -0.03 0.74
C ALA A 37 3.86 1.02 0.40
N ARG A 38 5.12 0.63 0.22
CA ARG A 38 6.17 1.54 -0.26
C ARG A 38 5.90 2.05 -1.67
N PHE A 39 5.26 1.27 -2.53
CA PHE A 39 4.96 1.66 -3.91
C PHE A 39 3.67 2.50 -4.01
N TRP A 40 2.59 2.06 -3.37
CA TRP A 40 1.25 2.65 -3.47
C TRP A 40 0.90 3.62 -2.35
N GLY A 41 1.66 3.63 -1.25
CA GLY A 41 1.38 4.39 -0.03
C GLY A 41 1.68 5.89 -0.14
N ILE A 42 1.36 6.50 -1.27
CA ILE A 42 1.56 7.92 -1.53
C ILE A 42 0.45 8.70 -0.83
N SER A 43 0.83 9.49 0.19
CA SER A 43 -0.12 10.27 0.99
C SER A 43 -0.71 11.47 0.24
N ASP A 44 0.00 12.02 -0.75
CA ASP A 44 -0.55 13.05 -1.64
C ASP A 44 -1.59 12.45 -2.60
N ASP A 45 -2.82 12.94 -2.48
CA ASP A 45 -3.96 12.42 -3.24
C ASP A 45 -3.80 12.60 -4.76
N LEU A 46 -3.23 13.73 -5.21
CA LEU A 46 -3.05 14.00 -6.64
C LEU A 46 -1.95 13.13 -7.25
N GLU A 47 -0.87 12.88 -6.52
CA GLU A 47 0.19 11.97 -6.98
C GLU A 47 -0.28 10.51 -6.99
N ARG A 48 -1.01 10.08 -5.96
CA ARG A 48 -1.60 8.74 -5.87
C ARG A 48 -2.59 8.49 -7.01
N GLU A 49 -3.48 9.44 -7.28
CA GLU A 49 -4.45 9.35 -8.39
C GLU A 49 -3.73 9.23 -9.74
N ARG A 50 -2.73 10.08 -10.01
CA ARG A 50 -1.95 10.00 -11.25
C ARG A 50 -1.24 8.66 -11.44
N LEU A 51 -0.69 8.08 -10.37
CA LEU A 51 -0.06 6.76 -10.43
C LEU A 51 -1.11 5.69 -10.72
N ALA A 52 -2.27 5.76 -10.06
CA ALA A 52 -3.37 4.82 -10.25
C ALA A 52 -3.94 4.88 -11.69
N GLU A 53 -4.10 6.08 -12.26
CA GLU A 53 -4.55 6.25 -13.65
C GLU A 53 -3.61 5.59 -14.67
N LYS A 54 -2.29 5.73 -14.47
CA LYS A 54 -1.27 5.14 -15.34
C LYS A 54 -1.15 3.63 -15.21
N ALA A 55 -1.63 3.06 -14.11
CA ALA A 55 -1.40 1.67 -13.78
C ALA A 55 -2.07 0.72 -14.80
N PRO A 56 -1.33 -0.26 -15.35
CA PRO A 56 -1.91 -1.33 -16.13
C PRO A 56 -2.99 -2.11 -15.35
N GLU A 57 -4.03 -2.57 -16.05
CA GLU A 57 -5.19 -3.21 -15.41
C GLU A 57 -4.85 -4.45 -14.57
N HIS A 58 -3.85 -5.24 -15.01
CA HIS A 58 -3.38 -6.40 -14.26
C HIS A 58 -2.69 -6.02 -12.93
N ILE A 59 -2.03 -4.87 -12.89
CA ILE A 59 -1.40 -4.33 -11.67
C ILE A 59 -2.49 -3.82 -10.71
N LYS A 60 -3.49 -3.10 -11.22
CA LYS A 60 -4.66 -2.68 -10.42
C LYS A 60 -5.39 -3.88 -9.81
N SER A 61 -5.65 -4.89 -10.64
CA SER A 61 -6.30 -6.13 -10.20
C SER A 61 -5.48 -6.85 -9.14
N SER A 62 -4.16 -6.93 -9.33
CA SER A 62 -3.23 -7.51 -8.35
C SER A 62 -3.28 -6.78 -7.00
N LEU A 63 -3.25 -5.43 -6.99
CA LEU A 63 -3.37 -4.65 -5.76
C LEU A 63 -4.71 -4.90 -5.04
N LYS A 64 -5.82 -4.91 -5.79
CA LYS A 64 -7.15 -5.18 -5.24
C LYS A 64 -7.28 -6.58 -4.64
N GLU A 65 -6.73 -7.59 -5.32
CA GLU A 65 -6.67 -8.97 -4.80
C GLU A 65 -5.81 -9.03 -3.53
N LEU A 66 -4.63 -8.40 -3.54
CA LEU A 66 -3.74 -8.35 -2.38
C LEU A 66 -4.41 -7.74 -1.15
N ILE A 67 -5.13 -6.62 -1.32
CA ILE A 67 -5.87 -5.98 -0.22
C ILE A 67 -7.00 -6.88 0.26
N ARG A 68 -7.80 -7.44 -0.66
CA ARG A 68 -8.89 -8.36 -0.30
C ARG A 68 -8.41 -9.57 0.50
N ASP A 69 -7.26 -10.14 0.12
CA ASP A 69 -6.69 -11.30 0.80
C ASP A 69 -6.17 -10.98 2.21
N ASN A 70 -6.02 -9.70 2.55
CA ASN A 70 -5.52 -9.22 3.85
C ASN A 70 -6.50 -8.28 4.56
N ASP A 71 -7.76 -8.21 4.11
CA ASP A 71 -8.72 -7.17 4.50
C ASP A 71 -8.96 -7.16 6.01
N ASP A 72 -9.22 -8.33 6.61
CA ASP A 72 -9.41 -8.46 8.06
C ASP A 72 -8.19 -7.98 8.85
N SER A 73 -6.98 -8.35 8.43
CA SER A 73 -5.75 -7.93 9.13
C SER A 73 -5.45 -6.44 8.95
N LEU A 74 -5.79 -5.88 7.79
CA LEU A 74 -5.67 -4.46 7.51
C LEU A 74 -6.70 -3.66 8.31
N ASP A 75 -7.94 -4.11 8.41
CA ASP A 75 -8.99 -3.49 9.22
C ASP A 75 -8.62 -3.53 10.71
N ASP A 76 -8.18 -4.67 11.22
CA ASP A 76 -7.79 -4.83 12.62
C ASP A 76 -6.71 -3.82 13.06
N TRP A 77 -5.74 -3.53 12.17
CA TRP A 77 -4.70 -2.55 12.45
C TRP A 77 -5.13 -1.11 12.15
N LEU A 78 -5.62 -0.85 10.94
CA LEU A 78 -5.90 0.51 10.44
C LEU A 78 -7.18 1.11 11.05
N ALA A 79 -8.06 0.31 11.64
CA ALA A 79 -9.16 0.79 12.48
C ALA A 79 -8.86 0.67 13.98
N GLY A 80 -7.63 0.30 14.34
CA GLY A 80 -7.17 0.08 15.70
C GLY A 80 -6.80 1.37 16.44
N GLU A 81 -5.93 1.24 17.45
CA GLU A 81 -5.58 2.33 18.37
C GLU A 81 -4.96 3.54 17.66
N GLU A 82 -4.07 3.29 16.70
CA GLU A 82 -3.31 4.30 15.97
C GLU A 82 -4.21 5.22 15.12
N ALA A 83 -5.41 4.78 14.75
CA ALA A 83 -6.40 5.60 14.06
C ALA A 83 -6.85 6.84 14.86
N SER A 84 -6.63 6.82 16.19
CA SER A 84 -6.93 7.94 17.08
C SER A 84 -5.72 8.82 17.40
N TYR A 85 -4.53 8.47 16.90
CA TYR A 85 -3.31 9.21 17.21
C TYR A 85 -3.27 10.53 16.43
N PRO A 86 -2.87 11.64 17.06
CA PRO A 86 -2.72 12.93 16.37
C PRO A 86 -1.52 12.94 15.40
N ASP A 87 -0.62 11.98 15.54
CA ASP A 87 0.60 11.82 14.74
C ASP A 87 0.86 10.31 14.55
N PRO A 88 0.16 9.66 13.58
CA PRO A 88 0.36 8.24 13.28
C PRO A 88 1.72 8.02 12.60
N SER A 89 2.23 6.79 12.64
CA SER A 89 3.48 6.42 11.98
C SER A 89 3.40 6.59 10.46
N ASP A 90 4.55 6.85 9.83
CA ASP A 90 4.66 6.87 8.36
C ASP A 90 4.21 5.54 7.74
N ALA A 91 4.44 4.42 8.43
CA ALA A 91 3.98 3.10 8.01
C ALA A 91 2.44 3.03 7.98
N TYR A 92 1.77 3.48 9.03
CA TYR A 92 0.31 3.54 9.09
C TYR A 92 -0.27 4.42 7.97
N VAL A 93 0.34 5.59 7.73
CA VAL A 93 -0.06 6.50 6.64
C VAL A 93 0.12 5.82 5.28
N ALA A 94 1.26 5.17 5.04
CA ALA A 94 1.53 4.48 3.78
C ALA A 94 0.55 3.32 3.52
N PHE A 95 0.24 2.51 4.53
CA PHE A 95 -0.73 1.42 4.39
C PHE A 95 -2.16 1.92 4.18
N SER A 96 -2.55 3.00 4.85
CA SER A 96 -3.84 3.67 4.62
C SER A 96 -3.93 4.22 3.20
N ALA A 97 -2.89 4.90 2.73
CA ALA A 97 -2.81 5.43 1.38
C ALA A 97 -2.82 4.33 0.31
N MET A 98 -2.15 3.19 0.56
CA MET A 98 -2.21 2.03 -0.33
C MET A 98 -3.65 1.51 -0.48
N ARG A 99 -4.45 1.45 0.59
CA ARG A 99 -5.87 1.05 0.48
C ARG A 99 -6.67 2.06 -0.32
N MET A 100 -6.50 3.35 -0.03
CA MET A 100 -7.15 4.42 -0.80
C MET A 100 -6.81 4.32 -2.29
N ALA A 101 -5.56 3.98 -2.67
CA ALA A 101 -5.19 3.79 -4.07
C ALA A 101 -6.07 2.74 -4.76
N ALA A 102 -6.39 1.64 -4.07
CA ALA A 102 -7.21 0.57 -4.63
C ALA A 102 -8.69 0.93 -4.75
N ASP A 103 -9.21 1.82 -3.89
CA ASP A 103 -10.59 2.31 -3.93
C ASP A 103 -10.86 3.21 -5.17
N PHE A 104 -9.82 3.88 -5.68
CA PHE A 104 -9.92 4.71 -6.89
C PHE A 104 -9.87 3.93 -8.21
N MET A 105 -9.44 2.66 -8.17
CA MET A 105 -9.17 1.85 -9.35
C MET A 105 -10.36 1.01 -9.80
#